data_AF-A0A453JRA8-F1
#
_entry.id   AF-A0A453JRA8-F1
#
_cell.length_a   1.000
_cell.length_b   1.000
_cell.length_c   1.000
_cell.angle_alpha   90.00
_cell.angle_beta   90.00
_cell.angle_gamma   90.00
#
_symmetry.space_group_name_H-M   'P 1'
#
loop_
_entity.id
_entity.type
_entity.pdbx_description
1 polymer ?
#
loop_
_entity_poly.entity_id
_entity_poly.type
_entity_poly.pdbx_seq_one_letter_code
_entity_poly.pdbx_strand_id
1 'polypeptide(L)'
;RAARPPHLSHFCVHCPGLEFRRTAPKIVATDAHLVLLCVPIHPNSTTGASDWDYFVYSPRAQRLDLLPNPDPIWLDDPATALISRQDGACYVVAALGNGNSLYDGNALIRCEFHLHLYRSSSNSKAWISKRLSLNKFKRDKLIPLPAAVERLYHETGKTITIGGEHGTVAWVDLWRGIFFCDVLKKRPRLGDVPLPVPARSNWIASSEMVTPAISGT
;
A
#
# COMPACT_ATOMS: atom_id res chain seq x y z
N ARG A 1 37.22 10.09 3.64
CA ARG A 1 35.76 10.02 3.32
C ARG A 1 35.28 8.65 3.77
N ALA A 2 34.42 8.56 4.79
CA ALA A 2 33.93 7.27 5.26
C ALA A 2 32.98 6.64 4.22
N ALA A 3 33.10 5.34 3.98
CA ALA A 3 32.21 4.60 3.09
C ALA A 3 30.78 4.64 3.66
N ARG A 4 29.77 4.77 2.79
CA ARG A 4 28.38 4.62 3.21
C ARG A 4 28.19 3.18 3.72
N PRO A 5 27.52 2.96 4.86
CA PRO A 5 27.24 1.61 5.33
C PRO A 5 26.58 0.78 4.23
N PRO A 6 26.92 -0.51 4.09
CA PRO A 6 26.29 -1.36 3.09
C PRO A 6 24.77 -1.37 3.27
N HIS A 7 24.06 -1.50 2.16
CA HIS A 7 22.62 -1.72 2.19
C HIS A 7 22.32 -2.99 2.99
N LEU A 8 21.27 -2.97 3.81
CA LEU A 8 20.88 -4.07 4.68
C LEU A 8 20.64 -5.33 3.85
N SER A 9 21.55 -6.31 3.92
CA SER A 9 21.52 -7.52 3.08
C SER A 9 20.74 -8.67 3.71
N HIS A 10 20.55 -8.63 5.03
CA HIS A 10 19.88 -9.69 5.79
C HIS A 10 19.18 -9.08 7.01
N PHE A 11 17.96 -9.54 7.28
CA PHE A 11 17.18 -9.16 8.44
C PHE A 11 16.68 -10.44 9.14
N CYS A 12 16.94 -10.56 10.44
CA CYS A 12 16.49 -11.70 11.24
C CYS A 12 15.68 -11.21 12.42
N VAL A 13 14.54 -11.85 12.67
CA VAL A 13 13.73 -11.62 13.85
C VAL A 13 13.93 -12.80 14.78
N HIS A 14 14.45 -12.53 15.97
CA HIS A 14 14.63 -13.54 17.00
C HIS A 14 13.63 -13.30 18.14
N CYS A 15 12.73 -14.27 18.35
CA CYS A 15 11.75 -14.25 19.43
C CYS A 15 12.02 -15.47 20.33
N PRO A 16 12.72 -15.29 21.47
CA PRO A 16 13.02 -16.41 22.37
C PRO A 16 11.76 -17.17 22.78
N GLY A 17 11.78 -18.51 22.65
CA GLY A 17 10.65 -19.37 22.98
C GLY A 17 9.58 -19.47 21.89
N LEU A 18 9.74 -18.79 20.75
CA LEU A 18 8.80 -18.85 19.63
C LEU A 18 9.49 -19.37 18.36
N GLU A 19 8.90 -20.41 17.76
CA GLU A 19 9.32 -20.94 16.46
C GLU A 19 8.30 -20.63 15.36
N PHE A 20 8.79 -20.17 14.21
CA PHE A 20 7.98 -19.75 13.06
C PHE A 20 7.84 -20.89 12.03
N ARG A 21 7.09 -21.95 12.35
CA ARG A 21 7.02 -23.15 11.49
C ARG A 21 6.09 -22.99 10.29
N ARG A 22 5.02 -22.19 10.41
CA ARG A 22 4.03 -21.98 9.33
C ARG A 22 4.10 -20.58 8.75
N THR A 23 4.12 -19.58 9.62
CA THR A 23 4.13 -18.17 9.23
C THR A 23 5.37 -17.50 9.81
N ALA A 24 6.16 -16.86 8.95
CA ALA A 24 7.39 -16.17 9.33
C ALA A 24 7.19 -14.64 9.43
N PRO A 25 8.00 -13.94 10.24
CA PRO A 25 8.08 -12.49 10.22
C PRO A 25 8.49 -11.99 8.84
N LYS A 26 8.00 -10.81 8.46
CA LYS A 26 8.28 -10.21 7.14
C LYS A 26 8.53 -8.72 7.25
N ILE A 27 9.28 -8.20 6.29
CA ILE A 27 9.44 -6.77 6.08
C ILE A 27 8.24 -6.29 5.24
N VAL A 28 7.54 -5.29 5.75
CA VAL A 28 6.40 -4.67 5.08
C VAL A 28 6.87 -3.50 4.23
N ALA A 29 7.67 -2.61 4.81
CA ALA A 29 8.16 -1.43 4.13
C ALA A 29 9.49 -0.94 4.72
N THR A 30 10.25 -0.18 3.94
CA THR A 30 11.49 0.46 4.38
C THR A 30 11.54 1.90 3.89
N ASP A 31 12.08 2.80 4.69
CA ASP A 31 12.41 4.15 4.23
C ASP A 31 13.62 4.72 5.00
N ALA A 32 14.55 5.32 4.27
CA ALA A 32 15.89 5.65 4.75
C ALA A 32 16.58 4.45 5.47
N HIS A 33 16.75 4.53 6.78
CA HIS A 33 17.32 3.45 7.60
C HIS A 33 16.28 2.73 8.46
N LEU A 34 15.00 3.11 8.36
CA LEU A 34 13.93 2.51 9.15
C LEU A 34 13.34 1.30 8.41
N VAL A 35 12.94 0.30 9.19
CA VAL A 35 12.31 -0.92 8.69
C VAL A 35 10.99 -1.12 9.43
N LEU A 36 9.88 -1.21 8.69
CA LEU A 36 8.60 -1.67 9.19
C LEU A 36 8.54 -3.17 8.96
N LEU A 37 8.42 -3.93 10.03
CA LEU A 37 8.24 -5.38 10.00
C LEU A 37 6.96 -5.76 10.71
N CYS A 38 6.45 -6.94 10.42
CA CYS A 38 5.41 -7.56 11.22
C CYS A 38 5.81 -8.96 11.66
N VAL A 39 5.36 -9.32 12.85
CA VAL A 39 5.61 -10.61 13.51
C VAL A 39 4.26 -11.24 13.79
N PRO A 40 4.03 -12.50 13.37
CA PRO A 40 2.76 -13.17 13.65
C PRO A 40 2.65 -13.45 15.16
N ILE A 41 1.50 -13.12 15.75
CA ILE A 41 1.23 -13.38 17.17
C ILE A 41 1.10 -14.89 17.43
N HIS A 42 0.44 -15.60 16.49
CA HIS A 42 0.22 -17.05 16.55
C HIS A 42 0.84 -17.75 15.32
N PRO A 43 2.18 -17.84 15.23
CA PRO A 43 2.89 -18.29 14.01
C PRO A 43 2.60 -19.71 13.55
N ASN A 44 2.03 -20.53 14.44
CA ASN A 44 1.77 -21.95 14.21
C ASN A 44 0.27 -22.29 14.16
N SER A 45 -0.60 -21.28 14.21
CA SER A 45 -2.05 -21.48 14.09
C SER A 45 -2.41 -22.06 12.72
N THR A 46 -3.44 -22.90 12.70
CA THR A 46 -4.05 -23.43 11.47
C THR A 46 -5.31 -22.67 11.07
N THR A 47 -5.83 -21.80 11.94
CA THR A 47 -6.97 -20.93 11.64
C THR A 47 -6.44 -19.68 10.92
N GLY A 48 -6.92 -19.41 9.70
CA GLY A 48 -6.34 -18.43 8.77
C GLY A 48 -6.37 -16.95 9.20
N ALA A 49 -6.86 -16.62 10.39
CA ALA A 49 -6.75 -15.28 10.96
C ALA A 49 -5.38 -15.15 11.63
N SER A 50 -4.40 -14.64 10.88
CA SER A 50 -3.12 -14.28 11.48
C SER A 50 -3.24 -12.86 12.04
N ASP A 51 -3.28 -12.74 13.36
CA ASP A 51 -3.01 -11.47 14.02
C ASP A 51 -1.51 -11.17 13.96
N TRP A 52 -1.18 -9.91 13.70
CA TRP A 52 0.21 -9.47 13.52
C TRP A 52 0.51 -8.29 14.43
N ASP A 53 1.65 -8.38 15.13
CA ASP A 53 2.26 -7.21 15.74
C ASP A 53 3.15 -6.51 14.72
N TYR A 54 3.01 -5.20 14.61
CA TYR A 54 3.82 -4.40 13.71
C TYR A 54 4.87 -3.61 14.49
N PHE A 55 6.10 -3.62 14.01
CA PHE A 55 7.20 -2.91 14.63
C PHE A 55 7.92 -2.02 13.64
N VAL A 56 8.33 -0.83 14.09
CA VAL A 56 9.31 -0.02 13.37
C VAL A 56 10.66 -0.14 14.06
N TYR A 57 11.62 -0.70 13.34
CA TYR A 57 13.00 -0.81 13.79
C TYR A 57 13.84 0.36 13.25
N SER A 58 14.57 1.01 14.15
CA SER A 58 15.61 1.98 13.84
C SER A 58 16.98 1.40 14.23
N PRO A 59 17.79 0.94 13.26
CA PRO A 59 19.12 0.41 13.52
C PRO A 59 20.06 1.46 14.11
N ARG A 60 19.97 2.71 13.65
CA ARG A 60 20.83 3.80 14.11
C ARG A 60 20.57 4.17 15.57
N ALA A 61 19.29 4.21 15.95
CA ALA A 61 18.90 4.48 17.34
C ALA A 61 18.88 3.22 18.21
N GLN A 62 19.14 2.04 17.63
CA GLN A 62 18.97 0.72 18.28
C GLN A 62 17.62 0.58 18.99
N ARG A 63 16.56 1.06 18.33
CA ARG A 63 15.22 1.16 18.90
C ARG A 63 14.25 0.29 18.10
N LEU A 64 13.37 -0.40 18.80
CA LEU A 64 12.27 -1.15 18.24
C LEU A 64 10.96 -0.63 18.84
N ASP A 65 10.12 -0.03 18.00
CA ASP A 65 8.85 0.55 18.43
C ASP A 65 7.71 -0.40 18.05
N LEU A 66 6.98 -0.92 19.04
CA LEU A 66 5.72 -1.62 18.82
C LEU A 66 4.64 -0.59 18.42
N LEU A 67 3.98 -0.83 17.29
CA LEU A 67 2.83 -0.07 16.86
C LEU A 67 1.57 -0.55 17.60
N PRO A 68 0.61 0.34 17.89
CA PRO A 68 -0.70 -0.09 18.38
C PRO A 68 -1.32 -1.07 17.39
N ASN A 69 -1.97 -2.12 17.90
CA ASN A 69 -2.69 -3.08 17.08
C ASN A 69 -3.64 -2.32 16.14
N PRO A 70 -3.51 -2.49 14.80
CA PRO A 70 -4.37 -1.80 13.86
C PRO A 70 -5.83 -2.28 13.88
N ASP A 71 -6.16 -3.43 14.48
CA ASP A 71 -7.51 -3.98 14.51
C ASP A 71 -8.58 -2.93 14.89
N PRO A 72 -9.70 -2.82 14.11
CA PRO A 72 -10.12 -3.69 13.00
C PRO A 72 -9.55 -3.29 11.62
N ILE A 73 -8.55 -2.41 11.55
CA ILE A 73 -7.92 -2.01 10.29
C ILE A 73 -7.03 -3.15 9.78
N TRP A 74 -7.35 -3.64 8.58
CA TRP A 74 -6.47 -4.55 7.85
C TRP A 74 -5.39 -3.75 7.10
N LEU A 75 -4.13 -3.94 7.47
CA LEU A 75 -3.00 -3.36 6.75
C LEU A 75 -2.56 -4.34 5.67
N ASP A 76 -2.84 -3.99 4.42
CA ASP A 76 -2.34 -4.74 3.28
C ASP A 76 -0.86 -4.37 3.03
N ASP A 77 0.06 -5.34 3.08
CA ASP A 77 1.50 -5.04 3.02
C ASP A 77 1.89 -4.28 1.75
N PRO A 78 1.46 -4.71 0.54
CA PRO A 78 1.79 -4.02 -0.69
C PRO A 78 1.26 -2.58 -0.72
N ALA A 79 0.21 -2.29 0.06
CA ALA A 79 -0.43 -0.98 0.19
C ALA A 79 0.06 -0.15 1.39
N THR A 80 1.06 -0.63 2.13
CA THR A 80 1.59 0.01 3.33
C THR A 80 2.94 0.68 3.06
N ALA A 81 3.04 1.96 3.40
CA ALA A 81 4.25 2.76 3.31
C ALA A 81 4.81 3.08 4.69
N LEU A 82 6.13 3.10 4.78
CA LEU A 82 6.87 3.75 5.86
C LEU A 82 7.47 5.06 5.34
N ILE A 83 7.38 6.11 6.15
CA ILE A 83 7.90 7.45 5.82
C ILE A 83 8.76 7.92 6.99
N SER A 84 10.06 7.94 6.78
CA SER A 84 11.04 8.50 7.69
C SER A 84 10.94 10.03 7.68
N ARG A 85 11.05 10.64 8.87
CA ARG A 85 10.98 12.09 9.07
C ARG A 85 12.13 12.53 9.95
N GLN A 86 12.65 13.74 9.67
CA GLN A 86 13.71 14.36 10.46
C GLN A 86 14.92 13.43 10.64
N ASP A 87 15.42 12.87 9.53
CA ASP A 87 16.50 11.87 9.50
C ASP A 87 16.27 10.68 10.45
N GLY A 88 15.04 10.16 10.47
CA GLY A 88 14.63 8.99 11.26
C GLY A 88 14.33 9.25 12.73
N ALA A 89 14.36 10.51 13.19
CA ALA A 89 13.95 10.85 14.55
C ALA A 89 12.47 10.52 14.80
N CYS A 90 11.63 10.69 13.78
CA CYS A 90 10.22 10.27 13.80
C CYS A 90 9.81 9.65 12.46
N TYR A 91 8.63 9.03 12.43
CA TYR A 91 8.12 8.37 11.22
C TYR A 91 6.61 8.38 11.16
N VAL A 92 6.12 8.08 9.96
CA VAL A 92 4.69 7.86 9.68
C VAL A 92 4.54 6.53 8.97
N VAL A 93 3.56 5.74 9.39
CA VAL A 93 3.10 4.57 8.63
C VAL A 93 1.79 4.96 7.95
N ALA A 94 1.69 4.70 6.65
CA ALA A 94 0.52 5.04 5.85
C ALA A 94 0.06 3.82 5.04
N ALA A 95 -1.16 3.35 5.28
CA ALA A 95 -1.74 2.25 4.52
C ALA A 95 -2.98 2.71 3.76
N LEU A 96 -3.14 2.22 2.53
CA LEU A 96 -4.33 2.44 1.72
C LEU A 96 -5.22 1.20 1.74
N GLY A 97 -6.40 1.33 2.37
CA GLY A 97 -7.45 0.33 2.33
C GLY A 97 -8.51 0.66 1.29
N ASN A 98 -9.16 -0.36 0.75
CA ASN A 98 -10.33 -0.19 -0.10
C ASN A 98 -11.56 0.12 0.74
N GLY A 99 -12.39 1.04 0.26
CA GLY A 99 -13.71 1.31 0.79
C GLY A 99 -14.80 0.84 -0.18
N ASN A 100 -16.03 1.28 0.07
CA ASN A 100 -17.15 0.94 -0.78
C ASN A 100 -17.09 1.69 -2.12
N SER A 101 -17.45 1.00 -3.19
CA SER A 101 -17.67 1.62 -4.50
C SER A 101 -19.16 1.83 -4.71
N LEU A 102 -19.53 2.97 -5.28
CA LEU A 102 -20.90 3.35 -5.60
C LEU A 102 -21.12 3.26 -7.11
N TYR A 103 -22.21 2.59 -7.48
CA TYR A 103 -22.62 2.35 -8.86
C TYR A 103 -24.02 2.89 -9.12
N ASP A 104 -24.27 3.30 -10.36
CA ASP A 104 -25.61 3.52 -10.92
C ASP A 104 -25.78 2.58 -12.12
N GLY A 105 -26.63 1.57 -11.95
CA GLY A 105 -26.60 0.38 -12.80
C GLY A 105 -25.20 -0.23 -12.84
N ASN A 106 -24.64 -0.36 -14.05
CA ASN A 106 -23.28 -0.89 -14.26
C ASN A 106 -22.20 0.21 -14.31
N ALA A 107 -22.59 1.49 -14.17
CA ALA A 107 -21.65 2.60 -14.24
C ALA A 107 -21.07 2.90 -12.85
N LEU A 108 -19.76 2.76 -12.71
CA LEU A 108 -19.04 3.19 -11.51
C LEU A 108 -19.07 4.72 -11.41
N ILE A 109 -19.60 5.27 -10.32
CA ILE A 109 -19.69 6.73 -10.09
C ILE A 109 -18.64 7.20 -9.08
N ARG A 110 -18.35 6.38 -8.07
CA ARG A 110 -17.41 6.73 -7.01
C ARG A 110 -16.72 5.50 -6.46
N CYS A 111 -15.41 5.58 -6.27
CA CYS A 111 -14.68 4.66 -5.40
C CYS A 111 -14.28 5.38 -4.11
N GLU A 112 -14.54 4.75 -2.98
CA GLU A 112 -14.02 5.18 -1.69
C GLU A 112 -12.79 4.37 -1.29
N PHE A 113 -11.89 5.04 -0.57
CA PHE A 113 -10.68 4.44 -0.01
C PHE A 113 -10.49 4.96 1.41
N HIS A 114 -9.77 4.20 2.22
CA HIS A 114 -9.39 4.60 3.56
C HIS A 114 -7.88 4.77 3.65
N LEU A 115 -7.44 5.96 4.05
CA LEU A 115 -6.04 6.24 4.36
C LEU A 115 -5.85 6.11 5.87
N HIS A 116 -5.15 5.06 6.29
CA HIS A 116 -4.82 4.79 7.67
C HIS A 116 -3.43 5.33 7.98
N LEU A 117 -3.31 6.10 9.07
CA LEU A 117 -2.08 6.79 9.43
C LEU A 117 -1.74 6.55 10.89
N TYR A 118 -0.52 6.10 11.13
CA TYR A 118 0.13 6.15 12.42
C TYR A 118 1.28 7.16 12.39
N ARG A 119 1.40 8.01 13.41
CA ARG A 119 2.49 8.98 13.54
C ARG A 119 3.20 8.77 14.86
N SER A 120 4.50 8.50 14.82
CA SER A 120 5.29 8.26 16.04
C SER A 120 5.39 9.48 16.95
N SER A 121 5.28 10.68 16.38
CA SER A 121 5.30 11.95 17.12
C SER A 121 3.95 12.35 17.71
N SER A 122 2.88 11.56 17.50
CA SER A 122 1.55 11.88 18.03
C SER A 122 1.42 11.40 19.47
N ASN A 123 0.94 12.26 20.36
CA ASN A 123 0.68 11.91 21.76
C ASN A 123 -0.38 10.82 21.91
N SER A 124 -1.34 10.74 21.00
CA SER A 124 -2.43 9.75 21.07
C SER A 124 -1.98 8.32 20.85
N LYS A 125 -0.80 8.10 20.23
CA LYS A 125 -0.29 6.78 19.82
C LYS A 125 -1.35 5.86 19.19
N ALA A 126 -2.29 6.42 18.44
CA ALA A 126 -3.42 5.70 17.84
C ALA A 126 -3.45 5.88 16.32
N TRP A 127 -4.05 4.92 15.63
CA TRP A 127 -4.31 5.01 14.20
C TRP A 127 -5.38 6.07 13.90
N ILE A 128 -5.18 6.82 12.82
CA ILE A 128 -6.14 7.79 12.29
C ILE A 128 -6.53 7.37 10.89
N SER A 129 -7.82 7.18 10.67
CA SER A 129 -8.38 6.83 9.35
C SER A 129 -9.02 8.04 8.69
N LYS A 130 -8.68 8.29 7.43
CA LYS A 130 -9.29 9.34 6.60
C LYS A 130 -9.94 8.73 5.37
N ARG A 131 -11.19 9.09 5.10
CA ARG A 131 -11.88 8.66 3.88
C ARG A 131 -11.44 9.52 2.69
N LEU A 132 -11.04 8.85 1.61
CA LEU A 132 -10.70 9.44 0.33
C LEU A 132 -11.75 8.99 -0.70
N SER A 133 -12.02 9.81 -1.71
CA SER A 133 -12.94 9.44 -2.79
C SER A 133 -12.37 9.84 -4.14
N LEU A 134 -12.60 8.97 -5.13
CA LEU A 134 -12.29 9.21 -6.52
C LEU A 134 -13.58 9.15 -7.34
N ASN A 135 -13.87 10.25 -8.03
CA ASN A 135 -15.06 10.40 -8.90
C ASN A 135 -14.67 10.63 -10.36
N LYS A 136 -13.36 10.65 -10.66
CA LYS A 136 -12.82 10.89 -12.00
C LYS A 136 -11.93 9.70 -12.34
N PHE A 137 -12.47 8.80 -13.15
CA PHE A 137 -11.83 7.55 -13.53
C PHE A 137 -10.99 7.75 -14.78
N LYS A 138 -9.83 8.40 -14.63
CA LYS A 138 -9.00 8.79 -15.78
C LYS A 138 -8.46 7.56 -16.50
N ARG A 139 -8.04 6.55 -15.74
CA ARG A 139 -7.50 5.29 -16.27
C ARG A 139 -8.50 4.47 -17.07
N ASP A 140 -9.80 4.57 -16.78
CA ASP A 140 -10.84 3.81 -17.50
C ASP A 140 -10.98 4.23 -18.96
N LYS A 141 -10.61 5.48 -19.29
CA LYS A 141 -10.61 5.98 -20.66
C LYS A 141 -9.46 5.43 -21.51
N LEU A 142 -8.40 4.94 -20.87
CA LEU A 142 -7.18 4.46 -21.55
C LEU A 142 -7.04 2.94 -21.46
N ILE A 143 -7.40 2.38 -20.30
CA ILE A 143 -7.30 0.96 -19.96
C ILE A 143 -8.59 0.59 -19.17
N PRO A 144 -9.71 0.34 -19.87
CA PRO A 144 -10.95 -0.07 -19.23
C PRO A 144 -10.78 -1.44 -18.57
N LEU A 145 -11.46 -1.66 -17.44
CA LEU A 145 -11.58 -3.01 -16.88
C LEU A 145 -12.50 -3.84 -17.79
N PRO A 146 -12.09 -5.04 -18.21
CA PRO A 146 -13.00 -5.96 -18.89
C PRO A 146 -14.18 -6.28 -17.97
N ALA A 147 -15.40 -6.24 -18.49
CA ALA A 147 -16.62 -6.48 -17.70
C ALA A 147 -16.68 -7.89 -17.08
N ALA A 148 -15.96 -8.86 -17.66
CA ALA A 148 -15.88 -10.24 -17.16
C ALA A 148 -14.93 -10.42 -15.97
N VAL A 149 -14.15 -9.38 -15.62
CA VAL A 149 -13.14 -9.46 -14.57
C VAL A 149 -13.68 -8.75 -13.33
N GLU A 150 -14.10 -9.54 -12.34
CA GLU A 150 -14.46 -9.02 -11.02
C GLU A 150 -13.18 -8.58 -10.30
N ARG A 151 -12.82 -7.30 -10.47
CA ARG A 151 -11.65 -6.69 -9.82
C ARG A 151 -12.01 -5.37 -9.18
N LEU A 152 -11.28 -5.08 -8.10
CA LEU A 152 -11.30 -3.77 -7.49
C LEU A 152 -10.84 -2.70 -8.49
N TYR A 153 -11.33 -1.48 -8.30
CA TYR A 153 -10.90 -0.36 -9.14
C TYR A 153 -9.39 -0.13 -9.11
N HIS A 154 -8.79 -0.38 -7.94
CA HIS A 154 -7.37 -0.28 -7.69
C HIS A 154 -6.93 -1.44 -6.80
N GLU A 155 -5.85 -2.10 -7.21
CA GLU A 155 -5.21 -3.16 -6.45
C GLU A 155 -3.73 -2.84 -6.33
N THR A 156 -3.27 -2.50 -5.12
CA THR A 156 -1.88 -2.09 -4.94
C THR A 156 -0.99 -3.33 -5.02
N GLY A 157 -0.16 -3.42 -6.06
CA GLY A 157 0.89 -4.44 -6.14
C GLY A 157 2.21 -4.00 -5.50
N LYS A 158 2.44 -2.68 -5.41
CA LYS A 158 3.65 -2.11 -4.82
C LYS A 158 3.41 -0.69 -4.32
N THR A 159 4.01 -0.34 -3.20
CA THR A 159 4.05 1.04 -2.71
C THR A 159 5.44 1.64 -2.85
N ILE A 160 5.49 2.93 -3.19
CA ILE A 160 6.73 3.71 -3.27
C ILE A 160 6.57 4.95 -2.38
N THR A 161 7.44 5.07 -1.38
CA THR A 161 7.58 6.29 -0.60
C THR A 161 8.40 7.30 -1.40
N ILE A 162 7.78 8.41 -1.81
CA ILE A 162 8.46 9.53 -2.47
C ILE A 162 9.00 10.49 -1.41
N GLY A 163 8.28 10.63 -0.30
CA GLY A 163 8.70 11.44 0.84
C GLY A 163 8.45 12.93 0.61
N GLY A 164 9.44 13.76 0.96
CA GLY A 164 9.29 15.23 0.95
C GLY A 164 8.46 15.77 2.12
N GLU A 165 8.23 17.08 2.11
CA GLU A 165 7.55 17.79 3.20
C GLU A 165 6.15 17.24 3.49
N HIS A 166 5.43 16.86 2.44
CA HIS A 166 4.05 16.37 2.51
C HIS A 166 3.94 14.84 2.66
N GLY A 167 5.07 14.13 2.70
CA GLY A 167 5.11 12.66 2.80
C GLY A 167 4.36 12.00 1.65
N THR A 168 4.69 12.34 0.41
CA THR A 168 4.00 11.81 -0.75
C THR A 168 4.25 10.30 -0.87
N VAL A 169 3.18 9.54 -1.08
CA VAL A 169 3.21 8.08 -1.31
C VAL A 169 2.55 7.78 -2.65
N ALA A 170 3.11 6.81 -3.37
CA ALA A 170 2.56 6.28 -4.59
C ALA A 170 2.18 4.79 -4.40
N TRP A 171 0.89 4.49 -4.53
CA TRP A 171 0.36 3.13 -4.58
C TRP A 171 0.21 2.70 -6.04
N VAL A 172 0.99 1.70 -6.44
CA VAL A 172 1.12 1.26 -7.82
C VAL A 172 0.24 0.04 -8.02
N ASP A 173 -0.79 0.21 -8.85
CA ASP A 173 -1.51 -0.89 -9.48
C ASP A 173 -0.82 -1.17 -10.82
N LEU A 174 -0.15 -2.32 -10.86
CA LEU A 174 0.68 -2.75 -12.00
C LEU A 174 -0.12 -2.99 -13.28
N TRP A 175 -1.46 -3.03 -13.20
CA TRP A 175 -2.35 -3.25 -14.33
C TRP A 175 -2.96 -1.95 -14.84
N ARG A 176 -3.20 -0.97 -13.96
CA ARG A 176 -4.04 0.18 -14.30
C ARG A 176 -3.41 1.55 -14.07
N GLY A 177 -2.45 1.68 -13.13
CA GLY A 177 -1.77 2.94 -12.88
C GLY A 177 -1.47 3.21 -11.42
N ILE A 178 -1.16 4.46 -11.13
CA ILE A 178 -0.60 4.89 -9.86
C ILE A 178 -1.57 5.84 -9.17
N PHE A 179 -1.78 5.65 -7.87
CA PHE A 179 -2.36 6.66 -7.00
C PHE A 179 -1.27 7.38 -6.23
N PHE A 180 -1.21 8.70 -6.38
CA PHE A 180 -0.37 9.57 -5.55
C PHE A 180 -1.19 10.20 -4.45
N CYS A 181 -0.62 10.34 -3.26
CA CYS A 181 -1.23 11.09 -2.18
C CYS A 181 -0.19 11.73 -1.27
N ASP A 182 -0.42 13.01 -0.98
CA ASP A 182 0.27 13.75 0.05
C ASP A 182 -0.35 13.43 1.42
N VAL A 183 0.07 12.32 2.03
CA VAL A 183 -0.63 11.72 3.18
C VAL A 183 -0.58 12.59 4.44
N LEU A 184 0.36 13.54 4.50
CA LEU A 184 0.53 14.44 5.63
C LEU A 184 -0.23 15.76 5.51
N LYS A 185 -0.87 16.02 4.37
CA LYS A 185 -1.76 17.18 4.24
C LYS A 185 -2.96 17.05 5.17
N LYS A 186 -3.49 18.20 5.61
CA LYS A 186 -4.72 18.26 6.43
C LYS A 186 -5.87 17.53 5.72
N ARG A 187 -6.02 17.78 4.42
CA ARG A 187 -7.02 17.16 3.53
C ARG A 187 -6.30 16.41 2.38
N PRO A 188 -5.86 15.17 2.61
CA PRO A 188 -5.22 14.36 1.58
C PRO A 188 -6.20 14.06 0.44
N ARG A 189 -5.68 13.88 -0.77
CA ARG A 189 -6.45 13.56 -1.98
C ARG A 189 -5.67 12.59 -2.83
N LEU A 190 -6.38 11.63 -3.44
CA LEU A 190 -5.79 10.73 -4.44
C LEU A 190 -5.65 11.46 -5.77
N GLY A 191 -4.44 11.46 -6.31
CA GLY A 191 -4.14 11.78 -7.69
C GLY A 191 -4.09 10.50 -8.50
N ASP A 192 -5.04 10.30 -9.41
CA ASP A 192 -5.06 9.18 -10.35
C ASP A 192 -4.19 9.46 -11.57
N VAL A 193 -3.17 8.62 -11.77
CA VAL A 193 -2.27 8.64 -12.92
C VAL A 193 -2.35 7.29 -13.63
N PRO A 194 -2.90 7.23 -14.86
CA PRO A 194 -2.98 5.99 -15.62
C PRO A 194 -1.61 5.51 -16.09
N LEU A 195 -1.47 4.20 -16.34
CA LEU A 195 -0.31 3.70 -17.08
C LEU A 195 -0.27 4.31 -18.50
N PRO A 196 0.93 4.46 -19.08
CA PRO A 196 1.05 4.87 -20.47
C PRO A 196 0.37 3.85 -21.38
N VAL A 197 -0.22 4.35 -22.47
CA VAL A 197 -0.79 3.48 -23.51
C VAL A 197 0.35 2.59 -24.06
N PRO A 198 0.09 1.29 -24.30
CA PRO A 198 1.09 0.42 -24.93
C PRO A 198 1.66 1.05 -26.21
N ALA A 199 2.97 0.88 -26.43
CA ALA A 199 3.58 1.31 -27.68
C ALA A 199 2.92 0.62 -28.89
N ARG A 200 2.87 1.29 -30.05
CA ARG A 200 2.19 0.77 -31.27
C ARG A 200 2.62 -0.64 -31.67
N SER A 201 3.89 -1.00 -31.43
CA SER A 201 4.42 -2.35 -31.69
C SER A 201 3.81 -3.44 -30.81
N ASN A 202 3.22 -3.07 -29.67
CA ASN A 202 2.66 -3.98 -28.68
C ASN A 202 1.13 -4.07 -28.77
N TRP A 203 0.50 -3.45 -29.78
CA TRP A 203 -0.96 -3.42 -29.95
C TRP A 203 -1.55 -4.78 -30.39
N ILE A 204 -0.72 -5.72 -30.84
CA ILE A 204 -1.16 -7.00 -31.44
C ILE A 204 -1.78 -7.98 -30.41
N ALA A 205 -1.63 -7.74 -29.11
CA ALA A 205 -2.23 -8.62 -28.08
C ALA A 205 -3.51 -8.05 -27.43
N SER A 206 -3.90 -6.79 -27.74
CA SER A 206 -5.05 -6.13 -27.11
C SER A 206 -6.31 -6.11 -27.99
N SER A 207 -6.21 -6.46 -29.27
CA SER A 207 -7.36 -6.50 -30.18
C SER A 207 -8.30 -7.67 -29.93
N GLU A 208 -7.86 -8.75 -29.27
CA GLU A 208 -8.73 -9.88 -28.90
C GLU A 208 -9.64 -9.59 -27.69
N MET A 209 -9.43 -8.47 -26.97
CA MET A 209 -10.33 -8.06 -25.87
C MET A 209 -11.40 -7.05 -26.29
N VAL A 210 -11.38 -6.56 -27.54
CA VAL A 210 -12.33 -5.56 -28.04
C VAL A 210 -12.84 -5.95 -29.42
N THR A 211 -13.68 -6.98 -29.47
CA THR A 211 -14.66 -7.10 -30.57
C THR A 211 -16.04 -7.32 -29.97
N PRO A 212 -16.98 -6.37 -30.10
CA PRO A 212 -18.39 -6.70 -29.93
C PRO A 212 -18.80 -7.57 -31.12
N ALA A 213 -19.42 -8.72 -30.83
CA ALA A 213 -20.07 -9.53 -31.84
C ALA A 213 -21.15 -8.68 -32.53
N ILE A 214 -20.87 -8.21 -33.74
CA ILE A 214 -21.92 -7.79 -34.67
C ILE A 214 -22.38 -9.07 -35.37
N SER A 215 -23.44 -9.70 -34.86
CA SER A 215 -24.17 -10.72 -35.61
C SER A 215 -25.11 -10.00 -36.58
N GLY A 216 -24.77 -10.01 -37.86
CA GLY A 216 -25.73 -9.80 -38.94
C GLY A 216 -26.33 -11.15 -39.35
N THR A 217 -27.66 -11.26 -39.24
CA THR A 217 -28.64 -11.60 -40.29
C THR A 217 -30.02 -11.63 -39.63
#